data_AF-A0A1H5LIF2-F1
#
_entry.id   AF-A0A1H5LIF2-F1
#
_cell.length_a   1.000
_cell.length_b   1.000
_cell.length_c   1.000
_cell.angle_alpha   90.00
_cell.angle_beta   90.00
_cell.angle_gamma   90.00
#
_symmetry.space_group_name_H-M   'P 1'
#
loop_
_entity.id
_entity.type
_entity.pdbx_description
1 polymer ?
#
loop_
_entity_poly.entity_id
_entity_poly.type
_entity_poly.pdbx_seq_one_letter_code
_entity_poly.pdbx_strand_id
1 'polypeptide(L)'
;MDFFDTVLWPLMVAVAWIMVRAHEVLTFFGMDASGGWTWVLSIVALVVAIRILLIPLFVRQIKASRGMQLVQPEIQKLQKKYKGKTDPASRQAMQQEMMAVYREAGTSPFASCLPILAQMPIFFSLYRVLYSLSFLAAGTYDRSDSIGPLTQELAAQAEQSTIFGASLSSTFMDDGATWQVRLVTAALILLMSATTLFTQRQLTMKNMPASALDNPMARQQRMLMYIFPLIFVFVGVNFPIGVLMYWTTSNLWTMGQQFFVIRNSPAPGSEAEKKYLERKARRKKRRGQSLEDAEHEVLDLEDSPDEEETPSGGQRHQPKKNTPRSKRKPNGGPAGPGSAPRTTSDHARRRLWMDERSDLMTNDTTAAPQEPELVNANATLEEEGEIAADYLEELLDIADLDGDIDIDVDHGRAAVAIVTEEDPESLRALVGKKGEVLDALQELSRLAVQAKTGNRSRLMLDVGGYRQQRKEELTRIANEAIERVKNGEERVALTAMNPFERKVVHDVVADAGLVSDSEGTEPNRHVVVRSGE
;
A
#
# COMPACT_ATOMS: atom_id res chain seq x y z
N MET A 1 17.54 6.10 -42.09
CA MET A 1 16.49 5.99 -41.05
C MET A 1 17.00 5.10 -39.95
N ASP A 2 17.02 5.60 -38.72
CA ASP A 2 17.59 4.89 -37.57
C ASP A 2 16.58 3.86 -37.02
N PHE A 3 17.08 2.71 -36.57
CA PHE A 3 16.27 1.64 -35.94
C PHE A 3 15.44 2.20 -34.77
N PHE A 4 16.04 3.12 -34.00
CA PHE A 4 15.38 3.78 -32.88
C PHE A 4 14.14 4.58 -33.28
N ASP A 5 14.15 5.25 -34.44
CA ASP A 5 13.02 6.06 -34.92
C ASP A 5 11.82 5.18 -35.26
N THR A 6 12.09 3.98 -35.79
CA THR A 6 11.06 3.00 -36.11
C THR A 6 10.39 2.47 -34.84
N VAL A 7 11.19 2.18 -33.79
CA VAL A 7 10.68 1.68 -32.51
C VAL A 7 9.88 2.75 -31.75
N LEU A 8 10.32 4.01 -31.79
CA LEU A 8 9.65 5.10 -31.07
C LEU A 8 8.42 5.65 -31.79
N TRP A 9 8.26 5.39 -33.09
CA TRP A 9 7.18 5.99 -33.89
C TRP A 9 5.76 5.81 -33.31
N PRO A 10 5.34 4.61 -32.87
CA PRO A 10 4.00 4.45 -32.28
C PRO A 10 3.82 5.29 -31.01
N LEU A 11 4.87 5.42 -30.21
CA LEU A 11 4.87 6.25 -29.01
C LEU A 11 4.85 7.75 -29.36
N MET A 12 5.56 8.17 -30.41
CA MET A 12 5.51 9.55 -30.92
C MET A 12 4.09 9.91 -31.37
N VAL A 13 3.43 9.00 -32.11
CA VAL A 13 2.04 9.18 -32.53
C VAL A 13 1.11 9.27 -31.32
N ALA A 14 1.27 8.40 -30.32
CA ALA A 14 0.47 8.47 -29.09
C ALA A 14 0.68 9.79 -28.31
N VAL A 15 1.93 10.25 -28.20
CA VAL A 15 2.25 11.54 -27.59
C VAL A 15 1.60 12.70 -28.35
N ALA A 16 1.69 12.70 -29.67
CA ALA A 16 1.05 13.71 -30.52
C ALA A 16 -0.48 13.70 -30.35
N TRP A 17 -1.09 12.51 -30.25
CA TRP A 17 -2.52 12.38 -29.95
C TRP A 17 -2.92 13.03 -28.64
N ILE A 18 -2.23 12.71 -27.54
CA ILE A 18 -2.57 13.28 -26.24
C ILE A 18 -2.36 14.80 -26.24
N MET A 19 -1.27 15.28 -26.84
CA MET A 19 -0.94 16.70 -26.90
C MET A 19 -1.98 17.50 -27.72
N VAL A 20 -2.31 17.03 -28.94
CA VAL A 20 -3.29 17.70 -29.79
C VAL A 20 -4.69 17.65 -29.17
N ARG A 21 -5.09 16.52 -28.57
CA ARG A 21 -6.40 16.42 -27.89
C ARG A 21 -6.49 17.32 -26.67
N ALA A 22 -5.42 17.45 -25.90
CA ALA A 22 -5.40 18.41 -24.80
C ALA A 22 -5.52 19.86 -25.30
N HIS A 23 -4.84 20.20 -26.40
CA HIS A 23 -4.96 21.51 -27.04
C HIS A 23 -6.39 21.77 -27.56
N GLU A 24 -7.01 20.80 -28.23
CA GLU A 24 -8.42 20.86 -28.67
C GLU A 24 -9.38 21.09 -27.49
N VAL A 25 -9.17 20.39 -26.37
CA VAL A 25 -10.00 20.57 -25.17
C VAL A 25 -9.81 21.97 -24.58
N LEU A 26 -8.58 22.48 -24.49
CA LEU A 26 -8.30 23.82 -23.96
C LEU A 26 -8.90 24.92 -24.86
N THR A 27 -8.80 24.76 -26.18
CA THR A 27 -9.41 25.68 -27.14
C THR A 27 -10.94 25.62 -27.11
N PHE A 28 -11.52 24.42 -26.91
CA PHE A 28 -12.95 24.26 -26.68
C PHE A 28 -13.44 25.03 -25.45
N PHE A 29 -12.62 25.11 -24.38
CA PHE A 29 -12.90 25.94 -23.20
C PHE A 29 -12.59 27.43 -23.38
N GLY A 30 -12.29 27.89 -24.60
CA GLY A 30 -12.14 29.30 -24.96
C GLY A 30 -10.72 29.83 -24.93
N MET A 31 -9.70 28.98 -24.81
CA MET A 31 -8.31 29.42 -24.97
C MET A 31 -7.96 29.67 -26.44
N ASP A 32 -7.10 30.66 -26.71
CA ASP A 32 -6.62 30.92 -28.06
C ASP A 32 -5.80 29.75 -28.62
N ALA A 33 -6.15 29.25 -29.80
CA ALA A 33 -5.46 28.13 -30.43
C ALA A 33 -4.01 28.46 -30.81
N SER A 34 -3.75 29.71 -31.20
CA SER A 34 -2.38 30.21 -31.46
C SER A 34 -1.62 30.62 -30.19
N GLY A 35 -2.29 30.62 -29.03
CA GLY A 35 -1.73 31.07 -27.78
C GLY A 35 -0.63 30.12 -27.30
N GLY A 36 0.55 30.66 -26.97
CA GLY A 36 1.65 29.86 -26.43
C GLY A 36 1.26 29.11 -25.15
N TRP A 37 0.47 29.73 -24.28
CA TRP A 37 -0.04 29.09 -23.06
C TRP A 37 -0.90 27.87 -23.33
N THR A 38 -1.69 27.85 -24.41
CA THR A 38 -2.50 26.70 -24.81
C THR A 38 -1.61 25.51 -25.14
N TRP A 39 -0.54 25.74 -25.91
CA TRP A 39 0.45 24.71 -26.20
C TRP A 39 1.24 24.26 -24.97
N VAL A 40 1.63 25.17 -24.07
CA VAL A 40 2.28 24.76 -22.81
C VAL A 40 1.37 23.94 -21.93
N LEU A 41 0.11 24.34 -21.76
CA LEU A 41 -0.86 23.57 -20.98
C LEU A 41 -1.16 22.22 -21.63
N SER A 42 -1.09 22.11 -22.96
CA SER A 42 -1.19 20.82 -23.64
C SER A 42 -0.04 19.88 -23.29
N ILE A 43 1.20 20.39 -23.18
CA ILE A 43 2.37 19.64 -22.71
C ILE A 43 2.18 19.25 -21.23
N VAL A 44 1.68 20.16 -20.40
CA VAL A 44 1.39 19.87 -18.98
C VAL A 44 0.35 18.76 -18.85
N ALA A 45 -0.74 18.83 -19.62
CA ALA A 45 -1.79 17.82 -19.64
C ALA A 45 -1.26 16.46 -20.12
N LEU A 46 -0.39 16.43 -21.13
CA LEU A 46 0.31 15.23 -21.56
C LEU A 46 1.11 14.61 -20.41
N VAL A 47 1.89 15.41 -19.66
CA VAL A 47 2.66 14.91 -18.51
C VAL A 47 1.71 14.29 -17.48
N VAL A 48 0.65 15.01 -17.10
CA VAL A 48 -0.34 14.54 -16.12
C VAL A 48 -1.00 13.25 -16.58
N ALA A 49 -1.44 13.16 -17.84
CA ALA A 49 -2.09 11.98 -18.40
C ALA A 49 -1.17 10.75 -18.36
N ILE A 50 0.07 10.90 -18.83
CA ILE A 50 1.07 9.82 -18.79
C ILE A 50 1.35 9.41 -17.34
N ARG A 51 1.50 10.38 -16.44
CA ARG A 51 1.79 10.10 -15.03
C ARG A 51 0.66 9.34 -14.37
N ILE A 52 -0.60 9.70 -14.64
CA ILE A 52 -1.79 8.98 -14.16
C ILE A 52 -1.77 7.53 -14.66
N LEU A 53 -1.51 7.31 -15.95
CA LEU A 53 -1.44 5.98 -16.55
C LEU A 53 -0.34 5.12 -15.91
N LEU A 54 0.77 5.73 -15.50
CA LEU A 54 1.90 5.05 -14.87
C LEU A 54 1.75 4.88 -13.35
N ILE A 55 0.71 5.41 -12.70
CA ILE A 55 0.50 5.29 -11.24
C ILE A 55 0.59 3.82 -10.77
N PRO A 56 -0.06 2.82 -11.39
CA PRO A 56 0.02 1.45 -10.92
C PRO A 56 1.44 0.88 -10.96
N LEU A 57 2.21 1.23 -11.99
CA LEU A 57 3.62 0.86 -12.11
C LEU A 57 4.46 1.54 -11.02
N PHE A 58 4.23 2.84 -10.78
CA PHE A 58 4.91 3.59 -9.73
C PHE A 58 4.60 3.04 -8.34
N VAL A 59 3.36 2.65 -8.04
CA VAL A 59 3.01 2.02 -6.75
C VAL A 59 3.76 0.70 -6.57
N ARG A 60 3.83 -0.15 -7.61
CA ARG A 60 4.64 -1.38 -7.57
C ARG A 60 6.12 -1.09 -7.34
N GLN A 61 6.66 -0.06 -7.99
CA GLN A 61 8.04 0.34 -7.79
C GLN A 61 8.31 0.86 -6.37
N ILE A 62 7.41 1.67 -5.80
CA ILE A 62 7.54 2.17 -4.42
C ILE A 62 7.56 1.00 -3.43
N LYS A 63 6.65 0.03 -3.59
CA LYS A 63 6.63 -1.19 -2.76
C LYS A 63 7.95 -1.96 -2.86
N ALA A 64 8.48 -2.14 -4.09
CA ALA A 64 9.78 -2.78 -4.28
C ALA A 64 10.93 -1.99 -3.64
N SER A 65 10.90 -0.65 -3.73
CA SER A 65 11.88 0.22 -3.09
C SER A 65 11.82 0.18 -1.57
N ARG A 66 10.65 -0.04 -0.95
CA ARG A 66 10.53 -0.21 0.50
C ARG A 66 11.10 -1.53 0.99
N GLY A 67 10.84 -2.62 0.25
CA GLY A 67 11.45 -3.91 0.58
C GLY A 67 12.99 -3.81 0.63
N MET A 68 13.58 -3.05 -0.29
CA MET A 68 15.02 -2.76 -0.28
C MET A 68 15.48 -2.03 0.99
N GLN A 69 14.67 -1.10 1.52
CA GLN A 69 14.99 -0.36 2.74
C GLN A 69 14.93 -1.27 3.98
N LEU A 70 13.96 -2.19 4.05
CA LEU A 70 13.83 -3.16 5.13
C LEU A 70 15.02 -4.12 5.22
N VAL A 71 15.60 -4.47 4.06
CA VAL A 71 16.76 -5.37 3.94
C VAL A 71 18.08 -4.66 4.25
N GLN A 72 18.10 -3.32 4.20
CA GLN A 72 19.29 -2.51 4.42
C GLN A 72 20.08 -2.84 5.71
N PRO A 73 19.47 -3.05 6.91
CA PRO A 73 20.23 -3.43 8.11
C PRO A 73 20.99 -4.76 7.97
N GLU A 74 20.43 -5.75 7.27
CA GLU A 74 21.11 -7.02 7.03
C GLU A 74 22.29 -6.86 6.07
N ILE A 75 22.10 -6.03 5.03
CA ILE A 75 23.17 -5.65 4.10
C ILE A 75 24.29 -4.92 4.85
N GLN A 76 23.97 -4.08 5.84
CA GLN A 76 24.96 -3.43 6.69
C GLN A 76 25.73 -4.45 7.55
N LYS A 77 25.04 -5.41 8.18
CA LYS A 77 25.69 -6.50 8.93
C LYS A 77 26.63 -7.30 8.03
N LEU A 78 26.20 -7.59 6.80
CA LEU A 78 27.02 -8.26 5.79
C LEU A 78 28.25 -7.42 5.39
N GLN A 79 28.07 -6.12 5.13
CA GLN A 79 29.19 -5.21 4.85
C GLN A 79 30.19 -5.15 6.00
N LYS A 80 29.71 -5.14 7.26
CA LYS A 80 30.56 -5.21 8.45
C LYS A 80 31.32 -6.55 8.54
N LYS A 81 30.67 -7.69 8.25
CA LYS A 81 31.27 -9.04 8.22
C LYS A 81 32.44 -9.16 7.22
N TYR A 82 32.38 -8.43 6.11
CA TYR A 82 33.42 -8.43 5.07
C TYR A 82 34.33 -7.19 5.10
N LYS A 83 34.16 -6.29 6.08
CA LYS A 83 34.95 -5.07 6.20
C LYS A 83 36.43 -5.41 6.35
N GLY A 84 37.27 -4.81 5.51
CA GLY A 84 38.72 -5.04 5.50
C GLY A 84 39.20 -6.25 4.70
N LYS A 85 38.29 -7.09 4.17
CA LYS A 85 38.65 -8.19 3.25
C LYS A 85 38.73 -7.65 1.82
N THR A 86 39.92 -7.73 1.22
CA THR A 86 40.20 -7.18 -0.12
C THR A 86 40.41 -8.24 -1.18
N ASP A 87 40.41 -9.51 -0.81
CA ASP A 87 40.62 -10.64 -1.72
C ASP A 87 39.44 -10.80 -2.71
N PRO A 88 39.73 -11.20 -3.97
CA PRO A 88 38.69 -11.39 -4.99
C PRO A 88 37.60 -12.39 -4.59
N ALA A 89 37.98 -13.45 -3.87
CA ALA A 89 37.07 -14.48 -3.39
C ALA A 89 36.08 -13.91 -2.35
N SER A 90 36.55 -13.13 -1.37
CA SER A 90 35.69 -12.48 -0.38
C SER A 90 34.74 -11.45 -1.00
N ARG A 91 35.18 -10.73 -2.03
CA ARG A 91 34.29 -9.80 -2.77
C ARG A 91 33.18 -10.56 -3.51
N GLN A 92 33.52 -11.67 -4.15
CA GLN A 92 32.52 -12.53 -4.82
C GLN A 92 31.56 -13.17 -3.80
N ALA A 93 32.07 -13.69 -2.68
CA ALA A 93 31.26 -14.23 -1.61
C ALA A 93 30.32 -13.18 -1.01
N MET A 94 30.81 -11.96 -0.76
CA MET A 94 29.98 -10.84 -0.31
C MET A 94 28.87 -10.53 -1.32
N GLN A 95 29.16 -10.50 -2.63
CA GLN A 95 28.13 -10.26 -3.65
C GLN A 95 27.09 -11.39 -3.70
N GLN A 96 27.51 -12.64 -3.55
CA GLN A 96 26.61 -13.80 -3.50
C GLN A 96 25.72 -13.79 -2.26
N GLU A 97 26.29 -13.59 -1.07
CA GLU A 97 25.52 -13.47 0.18
C GLU A 97 24.56 -12.27 0.11
N MET A 98 24.99 -11.14 -0.46
CA MET A 98 24.14 -9.96 -0.65
C MET A 98 22.94 -10.27 -1.54
N MET A 99 23.15 -11.00 -2.64
CA MET A 99 22.05 -11.43 -3.53
C MET A 99 21.15 -12.48 -2.87
N ALA A 100 21.70 -13.35 -2.01
CA ALA A 100 20.92 -14.31 -1.24
C ALA A 100 19.98 -13.59 -0.26
N VAL A 101 20.49 -12.59 0.48
CA VAL A 101 19.66 -11.75 1.37
C VAL A 101 18.51 -11.08 0.59
N TYR A 102 18.79 -10.48 -0.58
CA TYR A 102 17.72 -9.90 -1.40
C TYR A 102 16.68 -10.94 -1.82
N ARG A 103 17.12 -12.16 -2.19
CA ARG A 103 16.26 -13.25 -2.64
C ARG A 103 15.39 -13.81 -1.50
N GLU A 104 15.95 -13.99 -0.31
CA GLU A 104 15.24 -14.44 0.89
C GLU A 104 14.17 -13.43 1.30
N ALA A 105 14.48 -12.14 1.20
CA ALA A 105 13.52 -11.07 1.44
C ALA A 105 12.51 -10.85 0.29
N GLY A 106 12.60 -11.60 -0.82
CA GLY A 106 11.71 -11.44 -1.97
C GLY A 106 11.86 -10.11 -2.72
N THR A 107 13.02 -9.44 -2.60
CA THR A 107 13.29 -8.13 -3.20
C THR A 107 14.39 -8.21 -4.26
N SER A 108 14.51 -7.19 -5.12
CA SER A 108 15.62 -7.12 -6.07
C SER A 108 16.14 -5.69 -6.26
N PRO A 109 17.46 -5.51 -6.46
CA PRO A 109 18.04 -4.19 -6.73
C PRO A 109 17.57 -3.60 -8.06
N PHE A 110 17.28 -4.44 -9.06
CA PHE A 110 16.80 -4.02 -10.38
C PHE A 110 15.37 -3.47 -10.38
N ALA A 111 14.52 -3.87 -9.42
CA ALA A 111 13.18 -3.31 -9.33
C ALA A 111 13.17 -1.79 -9.06
N SER A 112 14.25 -1.26 -8.46
CA SER A 112 14.40 0.17 -8.18
C SER A 112 14.60 1.03 -9.44
N CYS A 113 15.22 0.48 -10.50
CA CYS A 113 15.51 1.22 -11.75
C CYS A 113 14.43 1.08 -12.82
N LEU A 114 13.41 0.24 -12.58
CA LEU A 114 12.32 -0.04 -13.53
C LEU A 114 11.62 1.21 -14.12
N PRO A 115 11.36 2.31 -13.38
CA PRO A 115 10.68 3.45 -13.98
C PRO A 115 11.58 4.31 -14.83
N ILE A 116 12.89 4.32 -14.58
CA ILE A 116 13.80 4.99 -15.49
C ILE A 116 13.72 4.30 -16.85
N LEU A 117 13.69 2.97 -16.86
CA LEU A 117 13.51 2.16 -18.08
C LEU A 117 12.16 2.42 -18.75
N ALA A 118 11.06 2.47 -17.98
CA ALA A 118 9.73 2.74 -18.53
C ALA A 118 9.55 4.18 -19.03
N GLN A 119 10.20 5.16 -18.39
CA GLN A 119 10.10 6.57 -18.73
C GLN A 119 10.94 6.95 -19.96
N MET A 120 12.09 6.29 -20.17
CA MET A 120 13.01 6.60 -21.26
C MET A 120 12.32 6.64 -22.64
N PRO A 121 11.58 5.60 -23.08
CA PRO A 121 10.90 5.61 -24.38
C PRO A 121 9.90 6.77 -24.52
N ILE A 122 9.18 7.09 -23.45
CA ILE A 122 8.20 8.17 -23.42
C ILE A 122 8.89 9.52 -23.59
N PHE A 123 9.97 9.75 -22.83
CA PHE A 123 10.76 10.97 -22.93
C PHE A 123 11.35 11.15 -24.33
N PHE A 124 11.99 10.11 -24.89
CA PHE A 124 12.57 10.20 -26.23
C PHE A 124 11.50 10.45 -27.29
N SER A 125 10.31 9.88 -27.14
CA SER A 125 9.19 10.13 -28.06
C SER A 125 8.72 11.57 -28.01
N LEU A 126 8.54 12.14 -26.81
CA LEU A 126 8.17 13.55 -26.66
C LEU A 126 9.27 14.48 -27.17
N TYR A 127 10.53 14.23 -26.80
CA TYR A 127 11.67 15.01 -27.27
C TYR A 127 11.72 15.03 -28.80
N ARG A 128 11.54 13.87 -29.44
CA ARG A 128 11.48 13.75 -30.90
C ARG A 128 10.33 14.55 -31.48
N VAL A 129 9.12 14.45 -30.93
CA VAL A 129 7.96 15.23 -31.40
C VAL A 129 8.22 16.73 -31.32
N LEU A 130 8.71 17.24 -30.18
CA LEU A 130 8.97 18.67 -30.00
C LEU A 130 10.14 19.16 -30.86
N TYR A 131 11.19 18.36 -31.01
CA TYR A 131 12.32 18.68 -31.88
C TYR A 131 11.94 18.66 -33.37
N SER A 132 10.95 17.83 -33.75
CA SER A 132 10.44 17.74 -35.12
C SER A 132 9.45 18.85 -35.50
N LEU A 133 9.01 19.71 -34.58
CA LEU A 133 8.01 20.75 -34.86
C LEU A 133 8.47 21.73 -35.95
N SER A 134 9.71 22.22 -35.88
CA SER A 134 10.27 23.15 -36.86
C SER A 134 10.37 22.53 -38.26
N PHE A 135 10.77 21.25 -38.35
CA PHE A 135 10.85 20.50 -39.61
C PHE A 135 9.46 20.20 -40.18
N LEU A 136 8.49 19.84 -39.33
CA LEU A 136 7.10 19.63 -39.74
C LEU A 136 6.47 20.92 -40.25
N ALA A 137 6.63 22.02 -39.52
CA ALA A 137 6.12 23.33 -39.90
C ALA A 137 6.69 23.77 -41.26
N ALA A 138 7.98 23.54 -41.49
CA ALA A 138 8.67 23.83 -42.74
C ALA A 138 8.34 22.86 -43.90
N GLY A 139 7.63 21.75 -43.62
CA GLY A 139 7.35 20.71 -44.62
C GLY A 139 8.58 19.91 -45.04
N THR A 140 9.64 19.91 -44.24
CA THR A 140 10.92 19.22 -44.51
C THR A 140 11.11 17.97 -43.64
N TYR A 141 10.04 17.49 -43.00
CA TYR A 141 10.10 16.28 -42.18
C TYR A 141 10.11 15.02 -43.04
N ASP A 142 11.25 14.31 -43.06
CA ASP A 142 11.54 13.21 -43.99
C ASP A 142 10.58 12.00 -43.94
N ARG A 143 9.82 11.83 -42.86
CA ARG A 143 9.06 10.58 -42.63
C ARG A 143 7.62 10.63 -43.13
N SER A 144 6.93 11.76 -42.99
CA SER A 144 5.51 11.92 -43.29
C SER A 144 5.07 13.38 -43.19
N ASP A 145 3.92 13.73 -43.75
CA ASP A 145 3.38 15.11 -43.66
C ASP A 145 2.84 15.47 -42.25
N SER A 146 2.81 14.50 -41.34
CA SER A 146 2.30 14.66 -39.97
C SER A 146 2.87 13.62 -39.01
N ILE A 147 2.80 13.88 -37.70
CA ILE A 147 3.00 12.88 -36.65
C ILE A 147 1.64 12.61 -36.00
N GLY A 148 0.93 11.59 -36.49
CA GLY A 148 -0.44 11.34 -36.03
C GLY A 148 -1.35 12.54 -36.33
N PRO A 149 -2.06 13.10 -35.34
CA PRO A 149 -2.93 14.26 -35.56
C PRO A 149 -2.15 15.60 -35.60
N LEU A 150 -0.85 15.59 -35.31
CA LEU A 150 -0.01 16.78 -35.41
C LEU A 150 0.35 17.02 -36.88
N THR A 151 -0.46 17.85 -37.54
CA THR A 151 -0.28 18.25 -38.95
C THR A 151 0.77 19.35 -39.10
N GLN A 152 1.22 19.60 -40.33
CA GLN A 152 2.07 20.74 -40.66
C GLN A 152 1.49 22.08 -40.17
N GLU A 153 0.18 22.30 -40.32
CA GLU A 153 -0.49 23.53 -39.88
C GLU A 153 -0.44 23.68 -38.36
N LEU A 154 -0.73 22.62 -37.61
CA LEU A 154 -0.66 22.63 -36.15
C LEU A 154 0.79 22.81 -35.66
N ALA A 155 1.76 22.20 -36.35
CA ALA A 155 3.17 22.40 -36.05
C ALA A 155 3.60 23.85 -36.29
N ALA A 156 3.17 24.46 -37.40
CA ALA A 156 3.44 25.87 -37.69
C ALA A 156 2.79 26.81 -36.66
N GLN A 157 1.58 26.50 -36.20
CA GLN A 157 0.92 27.23 -35.12
C GLN A 157 1.71 27.13 -33.81
N ALA A 158 2.20 25.94 -33.45
CA ALA A 158 3.01 25.73 -32.25
C ALA A 158 4.35 26.48 -32.31
N GLU A 159 5.04 26.44 -33.46
CA GLU A 159 6.32 27.13 -33.69
C GLU A 159 6.21 28.66 -33.57
N GLN A 160 5.12 29.23 -34.08
CA GLN A 160 4.87 30.67 -34.03
C GLN A 160 4.35 31.14 -32.66
N SER A 161 3.86 30.22 -31.83
CA SER A 161 3.36 30.54 -30.51
C SER A 161 4.51 30.94 -29.58
N THR A 162 4.30 31.98 -28.77
CA THR A 162 5.32 32.46 -27.82
C THR A 162 4.76 32.58 -26.42
N ILE A 163 5.63 32.33 -25.44
CA ILE A 163 5.36 32.54 -24.01
C ILE A 163 6.48 33.42 -23.47
N PHE A 164 6.10 34.56 -22.90
CA PHE A 164 7.04 35.59 -22.46
C PHE A 164 8.02 36.01 -23.57
N GLY A 165 7.60 35.95 -24.85
CA GLY A 165 8.42 36.31 -26.01
C GLY A 165 9.39 35.21 -26.48
N ALA A 166 9.22 33.97 -26.03
CA ALA A 166 10.03 32.82 -26.45
C ALA A 166 9.15 31.70 -27.02
N SER A 167 9.55 31.10 -28.15
CA SER A 167 8.85 29.97 -28.76
C SER A 167 9.24 28.65 -28.07
N LEU A 168 8.37 27.64 -28.18
CA LEU A 168 8.58 26.30 -27.62
C LEU A 168 9.82 25.60 -28.19
N SER A 169 10.19 25.87 -29.44
CA SER A 169 11.34 25.28 -30.11
C SER A 169 12.65 26.02 -29.87
N SER A 170 12.58 27.25 -29.37
CA SER A 170 13.76 28.08 -29.14
C SER A 170 14.68 27.48 -28.06
N THR A 171 15.99 27.56 -28.29
CA THR A 171 17.02 27.05 -27.37
C THR A 171 17.93 28.19 -26.90
N PHE A 172 18.50 28.07 -25.70
CA PHE A 172 19.36 29.12 -25.12
C PHE A 172 20.64 29.36 -25.92
N MET A 173 21.23 28.29 -26.45
CA MET A 173 22.49 28.33 -27.20
C MET A 173 22.34 28.77 -28.66
N ASP A 174 21.13 29.03 -29.15
CA ASP A 174 20.94 29.47 -30.54
C ASP A 174 21.54 30.87 -30.74
N ASP A 175 22.28 31.08 -31.83
CA ASP A 175 22.93 32.36 -32.15
C ASP A 175 21.91 33.50 -32.30
N GLY A 176 20.69 33.18 -32.74
CA GLY A 176 19.56 34.10 -32.87
C GLY A 176 18.69 34.23 -31.61
N ALA A 177 19.04 33.58 -30.49
CA ALA A 177 18.22 33.59 -29.28
C ALA A 177 18.08 35.00 -28.71
N THR A 178 16.83 35.46 -28.59
CA THR A 178 16.52 36.73 -27.95
C THR A 178 16.84 36.70 -26.46
N TRP A 179 16.94 37.87 -25.83
CA TRP A 179 17.14 37.93 -24.38
C TRP A 179 15.97 37.31 -23.61
N GLN A 180 14.75 37.38 -24.14
CA GLN A 180 13.56 36.72 -23.61
C GLN A 180 13.73 35.19 -23.57
N VAL A 181 14.19 34.58 -24.68
CA VAL A 181 14.48 33.13 -24.74
C VAL A 181 15.50 32.74 -23.67
N ARG A 182 16.57 33.52 -23.53
CA ARG A 182 17.62 33.27 -22.54
C ARG A 182 17.08 33.37 -21.10
N LEU A 183 16.27 34.38 -20.82
CA LEU A 183 15.67 34.60 -19.49
C LEU A 183 14.68 33.49 -19.13
N VAL A 184 13.76 33.15 -20.03
CA VAL A 184 12.78 32.07 -19.82
C VAL A 184 13.50 30.74 -19.59
N THR A 185 14.49 30.42 -20.44
CA THR A 185 15.27 29.19 -20.32
C THR A 185 16.03 29.13 -19.00
N ALA A 186 16.71 30.21 -18.61
CA ALA A 186 17.43 30.29 -17.34
C ALA A 186 16.48 30.12 -16.15
N ALA A 187 15.30 30.76 -16.17
CA ALA A 187 14.29 30.61 -15.13
C ALA A 187 13.78 29.17 -15.01
N LEU A 188 13.53 28.48 -16.13
CA LEU A 188 13.12 27.08 -16.13
C LEU A 188 14.21 26.16 -15.59
N ILE A 189 15.47 26.34 -16.01
CA ILE A 189 16.60 25.56 -15.50
C ILE A 189 16.77 25.74 -13.99
N LEU A 190 16.66 26.99 -13.50
CA LEU A 190 16.72 27.28 -12.07
C LEU A 190 15.57 26.61 -11.32
N LEU A 191 14.35 26.68 -11.84
CA LEU A 191 13.18 26.04 -11.24
C LEU A 191 13.30 24.51 -11.23
N MET A 192 13.77 23.90 -12.32
CA MET A 192 14.06 22.46 -12.42
C MET A 192 15.12 22.02 -11.41
N SER A 193 16.18 22.82 -11.27
CA SER A 193 17.28 22.54 -10.35
C SER A 193 16.81 22.63 -8.89
N ALA A 194 16.05 23.68 -8.56
CA ALA A 194 15.47 23.88 -7.24
C ALA A 194 14.48 22.76 -6.86
N THR A 195 13.57 22.41 -7.77
CA THR A 195 12.58 21.33 -7.55
C THR A 195 13.24 19.96 -7.40
N THR A 196 14.27 19.67 -8.19
CA THR A 196 15.06 18.42 -8.08
C THR A 196 15.81 18.37 -6.75
N LEU A 197 16.49 19.45 -6.36
CA LEU A 197 17.18 19.56 -5.08
C LEU A 197 16.23 19.38 -3.90
N PHE A 198 15.07 20.05 -3.96
CA PHE A 198 14.06 19.94 -2.92
C PHE A 198 13.55 18.50 -2.79
N THR A 199 13.22 17.86 -3.91
CA THR A 199 12.73 16.47 -3.94
C THR A 199 13.78 15.48 -3.43
N GLN A 200 15.04 15.62 -3.86
CA GLN A 200 16.17 14.81 -3.36
C GLN A 200 16.39 14.99 -1.86
N ARG A 201 16.38 16.24 -1.37
CA ARG A 201 16.56 16.56 0.05
C ARG A 201 15.40 16.01 0.89
N GLN A 202 14.18 16.09 0.38
CA GLN A 202 13.00 15.51 1.04
C GLN A 202 13.14 13.99 1.17
N LEU A 203 13.54 13.31 0.09
CA LEU A 203 13.68 11.85 0.09
C LEU A 203 14.81 11.37 1.01
N THR A 204 15.96 12.04 0.99
CA THR A 204 17.17 11.60 1.71
C THR A 204 17.19 12.00 3.18
N MET A 205 16.77 13.22 3.53
CA MET A 205 16.91 13.74 4.90
C MET A 205 15.68 13.48 5.77
N LYS A 206 14.48 13.36 5.19
CA LYS A 206 13.24 13.18 5.98
C LYS A 206 12.68 11.76 5.95
N ASN A 207 13.05 10.97 4.94
CA ASN A 207 12.46 9.66 4.67
C ASN A 207 13.51 8.53 4.66
N MET A 208 14.63 8.71 5.36
CA MET A 208 15.62 7.66 5.61
C MET A 208 15.96 7.60 7.11
N PRO A 209 16.15 6.39 7.69
CA PRO A 209 16.59 6.23 9.07
C PRO A 209 18.04 6.71 9.26
N ALA A 210 18.37 7.26 10.44
CA ALA A 210 19.68 7.82 10.74
C ALA A 210 20.83 6.81 10.56
N SER A 211 20.59 5.54 10.94
CA SER A 211 21.54 4.43 10.78
C SER A 211 21.87 4.11 9.31
N ALA A 212 21.07 4.54 8.35
CA ALA A 212 21.34 4.34 6.92
C ALA A 212 22.25 5.42 6.33
N LEU A 213 22.45 6.55 7.01
CA LEU A 213 23.19 7.71 6.48
C LEU A 213 24.69 7.43 6.29
N ASP A 214 25.28 6.55 7.09
CA ASP A 214 26.72 6.25 7.05
C ASP A 214 27.12 5.23 5.97
N ASN A 215 26.14 4.70 5.23
CA ASN A 215 26.38 3.70 4.21
C ASN A 215 27.01 4.30 2.92
N PRO A 216 27.84 3.51 2.20
CA PRO A 216 28.35 3.90 0.88
C PRO A 216 27.25 4.32 -0.11
N MET A 217 26.09 3.66 -0.05
CA MET A 217 24.93 3.96 -0.90
C MET A 217 24.31 5.34 -0.58
N ALA A 218 24.17 5.69 0.69
CA ALA A 218 23.65 6.99 1.11
C ALA A 218 24.63 8.12 0.75
N ARG A 219 25.95 7.86 0.82
CA ARG A 219 26.97 8.80 0.34
C ARG A 219 26.90 9.01 -1.16
N GLN A 220 26.73 7.95 -1.95
CA GLN A 220 26.52 8.04 -3.39
C GLN A 220 25.27 8.85 -3.72
N GLN A 221 24.14 8.62 -3.03
CA GLN A 221 22.92 9.40 -3.21
C GLN A 221 23.09 10.88 -2.87
N ARG A 222 23.77 11.20 -1.74
CA ARG A 222 24.10 12.58 -1.37
C ARG A 222 24.97 13.28 -2.41
N MET A 223 25.92 12.57 -3.01
CA MET A 223 26.74 13.10 -4.09
C MET A 223 25.89 13.38 -5.34
N LEU A 224 25.04 12.43 -5.73
CA LEU A 224 24.12 12.58 -6.87
C LEU A 224 23.19 13.81 -6.71
N MET A 225 22.73 14.10 -5.50
CA MET A 225 21.90 15.28 -5.21
C MET A 225 22.53 16.60 -5.67
N TYR A 226 23.85 16.77 -5.52
CA TYR A 226 24.54 18.00 -5.93
C TYR A 226 24.99 17.96 -7.40
N ILE A 227 25.27 16.78 -7.93
CA ILE A 227 25.70 16.60 -9.32
C ILE A 227 24.55 16.87 -10.31
N PHE A 228 23.35 16.35 -10.08
CA PHE A 228 22.24 16.47 -11.04
C PHE A 228 21.83 17.92 -11.35
N PRO A 229 21.66 18.82 -10.36
CA PRO A 229 21.35 20.22 -10.61
C PRO A 229 22.44 20.90 -11.44
N LEU A 230 23.71 20.58 -11.19
CA LEU A 230 24.82 21.10 -11.99
C LEU A 230 24.73 20.62 -13.44
N ILE A 231 24.44 19.33 -13.66
CA ILE A 231 24.19 18.77 -14.99
C ILE A 231 23.02 19.51 -15.68
N PHE A 232 21.92 19.78 -14.98
CA PHE A 232 20.81 20.51 -15.57
C PHE A 232 21.17 21.93 -15.98
N VAL A 233 22.05 22.62 -15.24
CA VAL A 233 22.54 23.94 -15.65
C VAL A 233 23.35 23.87 -16.95
N PHE A 234 24.23 22.89 -17.10
CA PHE A 234 25.09 22.77 -18.30
C PHE A 234 24.42 22.13 -19.51
N VAL A 235 23.58 21.11 -19.29
CA VAL A 235 22.90 20.38 -20.37
C VAL A 235 21.60 21.10 -20.75
N GLY A 236 20.90 21.68 -19.77
CA GLY A 236 19.60 22.32 -19.97
C GLY A 236 19.60 23.45 -21.00
N VAL A 237 20.71 24.17 -21.14
CA VAL A 237 20.84 25.26 -22.13
C VAL A 237 20.82 24.78 -23.58
N ASN A 238 21.00 23.47 -23.83
CA ASN A 238 20.96 22.88 -25.16
C ASN A 238 19.58 22.32 -25.52
N PHE A 239 18.60 22.39 -24.61
CA PHE A 239 17.26 21.85 -24.85
C PHE A 239 16.26 22.94 -25.23
N PRO A 240 15.30 22.64 -26.13
CA PRO A 240 14.20 23.53 -26.45
C PRO A 240 13.34 23.84 -25.22
N ILE A 241 12.75 25.04 -25.17
CA ILE A 241 11.88 25.47 -24.07
C ILE A 241 10.75 24.48 -23.81
N GLY A 242 10.12 23.90 -24.83
CA GLY A 242 9.06 22.90 -24.66
C GLY A 242 9.51 21.66 -23.89
N VAL A 243 10.76 21.22 -24.10
CA VAL A 243 11.36 20.09 -23.37
C VAL A 243 11.63 20.49 -21.92
N LEU A 244 12.10 21.71 -21.68
CA LEU A 244 12.31 22.25 -20.31
C LEU A 244 10.99 22.42 -19.57
N MET A 245 9.91 22.84 -20.25
CA MET A 245 8.56 22.91 -19.69
C MET A 245 8.06 21.53 -19.27
N TYR A 246 8.23 20.52 -20.13
CA TYR A 246 7.94 19.14 -19.79
C TYR A 246 8.71 18.70 -18.54
N TRP A 247 10.02 18.96 -18.50
CA TRP A 247 10.87 18.52 -17.40
C TRP A 247 10.51 19.20 -16.07
N THR A 248 10.27 20.51 -16.12
CA THR A 248 9.80 21.30 -14.98
C THR A 248 8.48 20.73 -14.45
N THR A 249 7.52 20.48 -15.32
CA THR A 249 6.22 19.92 -14.94
C THR A 249 6.37 18.51 -14.35
N SER A 250 7.20 17.68 -14.97
CA SER A 250 7.51 16.32 -14.52
C SER A 250 8.17 16.32 -13.13
N ASN A 251 9.05 17.28 -12.86
CA ASN A 251 9.67 17.48 -11.54
C ASN A 251 8.66 17.95 -10.50
N LEU A 252 7.80 18.90 -10.84
CA LEU A 252 6.72 19.38 -9.94
C LEU A 252 5.75 18.25 -9.59
N TRP A 253 5.33 17.46 -10.59
CA TRP A 253 4.55 16.25 -10.36
C TRP A 253 5.28 15.30 -9.42
N THR A 254 6.54 15.01 -9.69
CA THR A 254 7.35 14.10 -8.86
C THR A 254 7.46 14.61 -7.43
N MET A 255 7.67 15.91 -7.23
CA MET A 255 7.70 16.54 -5.92
C MET A 255 6.37 16.36 -5.18
N GLY A 256 5.24 16.62 -5.84
CA GLY A 256 3.90 16.42 -5.28
C GLY A 256 3.61 14.96 -4.95
N GLN A 257 3.94 14.04 -5.87
CA GLN A 257 3.82 12.61 -5.69
C GLN A 257 4.68 12.14 -4.50
N GLN A 258 5.94 12.57 -4.39
CA GLN A 258 6.81 12.21 -3.29
C GLN A 258 6.30 12.77 -1.96
N PHE A 259 5.79 14.00 -1.95
CA PHE A 259 5.14 14.55 -0.77
C PHE A 259 3.94 13.70 -0.31
N PHE A 260 3.07 13.31 -1.22
CA PHE A 260 1.93 12.44 -0.91
C PHE A 260 2.38 11.05 -0.43
N VAL A 261 3.31 10.40 -1.14
CA VAL A 261 3.79 9.05 -0.82
C VAL A 261 4.51 9.01 0.53
N ILE A 262 5.39 9.97 0.82
CA ILE A 262 6.09 10.04 2.11
C ILE A 262 5.10 10.31 3.24
N ARG A 263 4.07 11.12 2.99
CA ARG A 263 3.06 11.47 3.99
C ARG A 263 2.15 10.30 4.35
N ASN A 264 1.76 9.49 3.38
CA ASN A 264 0.79 8.41 3.55
C ASN A 264 1.45 7.04 3.75
N SER A 265 2.73 6.92 3.43
CA SER A 265 3.44 5.68 3.56
C SER A 265 4.96 5.91 3.68
N PRO A 266 5.38 6.46 4.84
CA PRO A 266 6.77 6.80 5.13
C PRO A 266 7.66 5.55 5.19
N ALA A 267 8.97 5.78 5.11
CA ALA A 267 9.96 4.71 5.29
C ALA A 267 10.05 4.27 6.77
N PRO A 268 10.16 2.96 7.05
CA PRO A 268 10.34 2.45 8.41
C PRO A 268 11.60 3.00 9.09
N GLY A 269 11.49 3.37 10.36
CA GLY A 269 12.54 3.97 11.20
C GLY A 269 12.87 5.43 10.84
N SER A 270 12.07 6.12 10.01
CA SER A 270 12.32 7.51 9.62
C SER A 270 11.54 8.53 10.46
N GLU A 271 12.01 9.79 10.51
CA GLU A 271 11.24 10.87 11.15
C GLU A 271 9.84 11.06 10.53
N ALA A 272 9.69 10.76 9.24
CA ALA A 272 8.40 10.82 8.56
C ALA A 272 7.41 9.78 9.09
N GLU A 273 7.91 8.62 9.53
CA GLU A 273 7.10 7.58 10.18
C GLU A 273 6.66 8.00 11.58
N LYS A 274 7.57 8.54 12.39
CA LYS A 274 7.22 9.11 13.71
C LYS A 274 6.08 10.13 13.58
N LYS A 275 6.19 11.08 12.65
CA LYS A 275 5.15 12.08 12.35
C LYS A 275 3.87 11.49 11.76
N TYR A 276 3.94 10.34 11.09
CA TYR A 276 2.76 9.65 10.57
C TYR A 276 2.00 8.99 11.72
N LEU A 277 2.71 8.27 12.58
CA LEU A 277 2.15 7.63 13.77
C LEU A 277 1.58 8.67 14.75
N GLU A 278 2.29 9.77 15.02
CA GLU A 278 1.77 10.91 15.79
C GLU A 278 0.46 11.47 15.22
N ARG A 279 0.35 11.57 13.88
CA ARG A 279 -0.87 12.04 13.22
C ARG A 279 -2.00 11.02 13.33
N LYS A 280 -1.70 9.72 13.23
CA LYS A 280 -2.67 8.64 13.43
C LYS A 280 -3.16 8.64 14.88
N ALA A 281 -2.26 8.71 15.85
CA ALA A 281 -2.56 8.84 17.28
C ALA A 281 -3.39 10.10 17.58
N ARG A 282 -3.06 11.26 16.98
CA ARG A 282 -3.85 12.50 17.13
C ARG A 282 -5.25 12.40 16.50
N ARG A 283 -5.41 11.66 15.40
CA ARG A 283 -6.72 11.39 14.78
C ARG A 283 -7.54 10.46 15.67
N LYS A 284 -6.97 9.36 16.17
CA LYS A 284 -7.60 8.46 17.16
C LYS A 284 -8.04 9.24 18.41
N LYS A 285 -7.16 10.12 18.95
CA LYS A 285 -7.48 10.99 20.10
C LYS A 285 -8.63 11.97 19.85
N ARG A 286 -8.81 12.44 18.60
CA ARG A 286 -9.93 13.31 18.22
C ARG A 286 -11.24 12.55 18.03
N ARG A 287 -11.16 11.25 17.71
CA ARG A 287 -12.29 10.32 17.55
C ARG A 287 -12.70 9.62 18.86
N GLY A 288 -12.15 10.00 20.01
CA GLY A 288 -12.64 9.54 21.33
C GLY A 288 -12.25 8.12 21.76
N GLN A 289 -11.37 7.42 21.05
CA GLN A 289 -10.86 6.10 21.43
C GLN A 289 -9.87 6.17 22.61
N SER A 290 -9.87 5.16 23.48
CA SER A 290 -9.18 5.12 24.78
C SER A 290 -7.70 5.48 24.72
N LEU A 291 -7.26 6.26 25.70
CA LEU A 291 -5.97 6.95 25.76
C LEU A 291 -4.77 6.04 26.13
N GLU A 292 -4.99 4.77 26.48
CA GLU A 292 -3.92 3.87 26.95
C GLU A 292 -3.12 3.24 25.79
N ASP A 293 -3.76 2.91 24.66
CA ASP A 293 -3.08 2.27 23.52
C ASP A 293 -2.30 3.28 22.64
N ALA A 294 -2.78 4.53 22.57
CA ALA A 294 -2.17 5.58 21.76
C ALA A 294 -0.91 6.18 22.39
N GLU A 295 -0.78 6.15 23.72
CA GLU A 295 0.44 6.53 24.42
C GLU A 295 1.48 5.40 24.37
N HIS A 296 1.06 4.13 24.46
CA HIS A 296 1.96 2.98 24.30
C HIS A 296 2.60 2.90 22.92
N GLU A 297 1.83 3.12 21.84
CA GLU A 297 2.31 3.06 20.44
C GLU A 297 3.34 4.18 20.12
N VAL A 298 3.30 5.30 20.84
CA VAL A 298 4.25 6.43 20.70
C VAL A 298 5.45 6.29 21.64
N LEU A 299 5.23 5.81 22.87
CA LEU A 299 6.29 5.58 23.88
C LEU A 299 7.23 4.43 23.48
N ASP A 300 6.73 3.36 22.87
CA ASP A 300 7.54 2.21 22.43
C ASP A 300 8.58 2.59 21.33
N LEU A 301 8.38 3.72 20.64
CA LEU A 301 9.31 4.26 19.62
C LEU A 301 10.27 5.33 20.16
N GLU A 302 9.93 5.95 21.29
CA GLU A 302 10.84 6.83 22.03
C GLU A 302 11.82 6.03 22.90
N ASP A 303 11.39 4.85 23.39
CA ASP A 303 12.18 3.97 24.27
C ASP A 303 12.97 2.88 23.51
N SER A 304 12.86 2.77 22.18
CA SER A 304 13.79 1.95 21.40
C SER A 304 15.21 2.53 21.53
N PRO A 305 16.15 1.84 22.21
CA PRO A 305 17.44 2.43 22.51
C PRO A 305 18.21 2.64 21.21
N ASP A 306 18.61 3.90 20.97
CA ASP A 306 19.79 4.20 20.17
C ASP A 306 20.97 3.51 20.86
N GLU A 307 21.23 2.25 20.50
CA GLU A 307 22.42 1.51 20.92
C GLU A 307 23.66 2.16 20.26
N GLU A 308 24.09 3.29 20.81
CA GLU A 308 25.49 3.66 20.81
C GLU A 308 26.23 2.67 21.73
N GLU A 309 26.71 1.57 21.14
CA GLU A 309 27.76 0.76 21.75
C GLU A 309 29.03 1.62 21.93
N THR A 310 29.09 2.34 23.04
CA THR A 310 30.36 2.87 23.55
C THR A 310 31.11 1.70 24.20
N PRO A 311 32.38 1.42 23.81
CA PRO A 311 33.11 0.30 24.37
C PRO A 311 33.59 0.66 25.77
N SER A 312 32.83 0.25 26.79
CA SER A 312 33.24 0.32 28.18
C SER A 312 34.31 -0.73 28.45
N GLY A 313 35.57 -0.28 28.52
CA GLY A 313 36.70 -1.06 28.99
C GLY A 313 36.48 -1.49 30.44
N GLY A 314 36.26 -2.79 30.65
CA GLY A 314 36.06 -3.37 31.97
C GLY A 314 37.32 -3.32 32.83
N GLN A 315 37.48 -2.26 33.63
CA GLN A 315 38.34 -2.28 34.80
C GLN A 315 37.51 -2.71 36.01
N ARG A 316 37.62 -3.99 36.35
CA ARG A 316 36.83 -4.67 37.39
C ARG A 316 37.24 -4.19 38.78
N HIS A 317 36.52 -3.23 39.36
CA HIS A 317 36.57 -2.93 40.79
C HIS A 317 35.52 -3.74 41.55
N GLN A 318 36.01 -4.64 42.40
CA GLN A 318 35.21 -5.57 43.19
C GLN A 318 34.79 -4.91 44.53
N PRO A 319 33.51 -4.94 44.92
CA PRO A 319 33.09 -4.42 46.21
C PRO A 319 33.43 -5.39 47.36
N LYS A 320 34.12 -4.88 48.39
CA LYS A 320 34.36 -5.59 49.66
C LYS A 320 33.07 -5.64 50.48
N LYS A 321 32.67 -6.83 50.96
CA LYS A 321 31.72 -6.97 52.06
C LYS A 321 32.37 -7.74 53.21
N ASN A 322 32.41 -7.10 54.37
CA ASN A 322 32.83 -7.64 55.65
C ASN A 322 31.78 -8.61 56.20
N THR A 323 32.16 -9.86 56.54
CA THR A 323 31.83 -10.51 57.83
C THR A 323 32.62 -11.82 57.99
N PRO A 324 32.96 -12.24 59.22
CA PRO A 324 34.00 -13.24 59.46
C PRO A 324 33.42 -14.63 59.74
N ARG A 325 34.01 -15.69 59.16
CA ARG A 325 33.92 -17.03 59.76
C ARG A 325 35.04 -17.99 59.35
N SER A 326 35.81 -18.36 60.37
CA SER A 326 36.57 -19.58 60.64
C SER A 326 37.33 -20.32 59.52
N LYS A 327 38.66 -20.23 59.63
CA LYS A 327 39.69 -21.30 59.51
C LYS A 327 39.21 -22.70 59.11
N ARG A 328 39.72 -23.24 57.99
CA ARG A 328 40.78 -24.28 57.95
C ARG A 328 41.25 -24.56 56.51
N LYS A 329 42.53 -24.91 56.41
CA LYS A 329 43.36 -25.12 55.20
C LYS A 329 43.44 -26.65 54.86
N PRO A 330 44.16 -27.08 53.81
CA PRO A 330 43.70 -28.03 52.79
C PRO A 330 44.37 -29.42 52.87
N ASN A 331 43.97 -30.39 52.05
CA ASN A 331 44.88 -31.13 51.14
C ASN A 331 44.21 -32.27 50.37
N GLY A 332 44.71 -32.49 49.15
CA GLY A 332 45.04 -33.82 48.64
C GLY A 332 44.10 -34.45 47.60
N GLY A 333 44.48 -34.39 46.32
CA GLY A 333 44.15 -35.49 45.37
C GLY A 333 45.07 -36.71 45.61
N PRO A 334 45.22 -37.68 44.68
CA PRO A 334 44.65 -37.78 43.32
C PRO A 334 44.14 -39.21 42.93
N ALA A 335 43.75 -39.37 41.65
CA ALA A 335 43.91 -40.54 40.75
C ALA A 335 42.62 -41.03 40.04
N GLY A 336 42.66 -41.05 38.70
CA GLY A 336 41.64 -41.63 37.80
C GLY A 336 41.83 -43.14 37.58
N PRO A 337 41.58 -43.72 36.37
CA PRO A 337 40.96 -43.20 35.15
C PRO A 337 39.90 -44.16 34.54
N GLY A 338 39.34 -43.84 33.36
CA GLY A 338 38.96 -44.89 32.39
C GLY A 338 37.62 -44.76 31.66
N SER A 339 37.70 -44.27 30.42
CA SER A 339 37.04 -44.78 29.19
C SER A 339 35.52 -45.07 29.13
N ALA A 340 34.86 -44.32 28.25
CA ALA A 340 33.67 -44.69 27.47
C ALA A 340 34.02 -45.74 26.38
N PRO A 341 33.11 -46.25 25.49
CA PRO A 341 31.73 -45.82 25.22
C PRO A 341 30.67 -46.90 24.82
N ARG A 342 29.40 -46.43 24.75
CA ARG A 342 28.37 -46.68 23.71
C ARG A 342 27.53 -47.99 23.62
N THR A 343 26.25 -47.73 23.28
CA THR A 343 25.20 -48.55 22.60
C THR A 343 24.49 -49.61 23.44
N THR A 344 23.22 -49.98 23.27
CA THR A 344 21.96 -49.50 22.63
C THR A 344 20.87 -50.44 23.16
N SER A 345 19.60 -50.01 23.11
CA SER A 345 18.35 -50.82 23.06
C SER A 345 18.09 -51.86 24.15
N ASP A 346 16.95 -51.78 24.85
CA ASP A 346 15.96 -52.85 24.67
C ASP A 346 14.54 -52.51 25.15
N HIS A 347 13.62 -53.17 24.47
CA HIS A 347 12.17 -53.16 24.62
C HIS A 347 11.66 -53.87 25.89
N ALA A 348 10.54 -53.34 26.41
CA ALA A 348 9.32 -54.00 26.88
C ALA A 348 9.36 -55.38 27.56
N ARG A 349 8.61 -55.51 28.67
CA ARG A 349 7.44 -56.43 28.81
C ARG A 349 6.91 -56.51 30.25
N ARG A 350 5.59 -56.36 30.41
CA ARG A 350 4.63 -57.42 30.81
C ARG A 350 3.19 -56.85 30.83
N ARG A 351 2.22 -57.29 29.99
CA ARG A 351 1.37 -58.53 30.03
C ARG A 351 0.46 -58.53 31.28
N LEU A 352 -0.89 -58.59 31.25
CA LEU A 352 -1.78 -59.64 30.72
C LEU A 352 -3.31 -59.29 30.93
N TRP A 353 -4.17 -59.67 29.94
CA TRP A 353 -5.59 -60.15 29.96
C TRP A 353 -6.73 -59.11 30.05
N MET A 354 -7.65 -58.98 29.06
CA MET A 354 -8.86 -59.81 28.73
C MET A 354 -9.80 -59.91 29.96
N ASP A 355 -11.09 -59.57 29.95
CA ASP A 355 -12.16 -59.69 28.95
C ASP A 355 -13.40 -58.86 29.39
N GLU A 356 -14.44 -58.85 28.54
CA GLU A 356 -15.86 -58.58 28.78
C GLU A 356 -16.49 -57.22 28.43
N ARG A 357 -17.64 -57.35 27.77
CA ARG A 357 -18.34 -56.39 26.92
C ARG A 357 -19.46 -55.65 27.65
N SER A 358 -19.71 -54.45 27.14
CA SER A 358 -20.98 -53.74 27.00
C SER A 358 -21.90 -53.62 28.23
N ASP A 359 -22.05 -52.40 28.71
CA ASP A 359 -23.38 -51.82 28.88
C ASP A 359 -23.35 -50.31 28.67
N LEU A 360 -24.39 -49.84 27.96
CA LEU A 360 -24.74 -48.45 27.78
C LEU A 360 -25.06 -47.79 29.12
N MET A 361 -24.50 -46.61 29.38
CA MET A 361 -25.25 -45.44 29.85
C MET A 361 -24.41 -44.19 29.54
N THR A 362 -24.87 -43.41 28.56
CA THR A 362 -24.38 -42.07 28.23
C THR A 362 -24.59 -41.18 29.45
N ASN A 363 -23.49 -40.73 30.04
CA ASN A 363 -23.53 -39.80 31.16
C ASN A 363 -23.70 -38.38 30.60
N ASP A 364 -24.86 -37.82 30.88
CA ASP A 364 -25.13 -36.40 30.82
C ASP A 364 -24.24 -35.69 31.85
N THR A 365 -23.32 -34.83 31.41
CA THR A 365 -22.79 -33.73 32.23
C THR A 365 -22.28 -32.65 31.29
N THR A 366 -23.10 -31.60 31.14
CA THR A 366 -22.70 -30.27 30.71
C THR A 366 -21.49 -29.78 31.52
N ALA A 367 -20.29 -29.91 30.96
CA ALA A 367 -19.13 -29.17 31.43
C ALA A 367 -19.14 -27.80 30.73
N ALA A 368 -19.36 -26.73 31.51
CA ALA A 368 -19.14 -25.38 31.04
C ALA A 368 -17.67 -25.23 30.57
N PRO A 369 -17.38 -24.48 29.49
CA PRO A 369 -16.01 -24.29 29.04
C PRO A 369 -15.16 -23.67 30.15
N GLN A 370 -13.96 -24.21 30.36
CA GLN A 370 -13.04 -23.73 31.40
C GLN A 370 -12.55 -22.31 31.04
N GLU A 371 -12.49 -21.42 32.03
CA GLU A 371 -12.10 -19.99 31.91
C GLU A 371 -10.87 -19.69 31.01
N PRO A 372 -9.76 -20.47 30.99
CA PRO A 372 -8.61 -20.15 30.14
C PRO A 372 -8.81 -20.37 28.63
N GLU A 373 -9.76 -21.20 28.20
CA GLU A 373 -10.07 -21.38 26.76
C GLU A 373 -10.96 -20.25 26.23
N LEU A 374 -11.89 -19.76 27.05
CA LEU A 374 -12.79 -18.65 26.70
C LEU A 374 -12.03 -17.32 26.51
N VAL A 375 -11.02 -17.07 27.34
CA VAL A 375 -10.18 -15.86 27.23
C VAL A 375 -9.37 -15.84 25.93
N ASN A 376 -8.82 -16.98 25.49
CA ASN A 376 -8.08 -17.07 24.23
C ASN A 376 -8.99 -16.95 23.00
N ALA A 377 -10.21 -17.50 23.08
CA ALA A 377 -11.19 -17.40 22.00
C ALA A 377 -11.68 -15.96 21.80
N ASN A 378 -11.99 -15.24 22.90
CA ASN A 378 -12.40 -13.84 22.82
C ASN A 378 -11.28 -12.94 22.29
N ALA A 379 -10.04 -13.12 22.77
CA ALA A 379 -8.89 -12.38 22.26
C ALA A 379 -8.68 -12.57 20.76
N THR A 380 -8.92 -13.78 20.24
CA THR A 380 -8.85 -14.06 18.80
C THR A 380 -9.97 -13.34 18.03
N LEU A 381 -11.18 -13.29 18.58
CA LEU A 381 -12.32 -12.60 17.96
C LEU A 381 -12.17 -11.08 18.00
N GLU A 382 -11.60 -10.54 19.06
CA GLU A 382 -11.22 -9.12 19.17
C GLU A 382 -10.19 -8.76 18.09
N GLU A 383 -9.13 -9.58 17.93
CA GLU A 383 -8.14 -9.40 16.86
C GLU A 383 -8.78 -9.47 15.45
N GLU A 384 -9.70 -10.41 15.21
CA GLU A 384 -10.44 -10.46 13.94
C GLU A 384 -11.28 -9.19 13.70
N GLY A 385 -11.91 -8.66 14.75
CA GLY A 385 -12.68 -7.42 14.73
C GLY A 385 -11.81 -6.20 14.40
N GLU A 386 -10.64 -6.08 15.04
CA GLU A 386 -9.69 -5.00 14.79
C GLU A 386 -9.18 -5.01 13.35
N ILE A 387 -8.81 -6.18 12.82
CA ILE A 387 -8.34 -6.29 11.44
C ILE A 387 -9.43 -5.90 10.43
N ALA A 388 -10.67 -6.29 10.71
CA ALA A 388 -11.81 -5.92 9.88
C ALA A 388 -12.10 -4.42 9.96
N ALA A 389 -12.03 -3.83 11.17
CA ALA A 389 -12.21 -2.41 11.38
C ALA A 389 -11.14 -1.57 10.67
N ASP A 390 -9.86 -1.95 10.76
CA ASP A 390 -8.76 -1.33 10.01
C ASP A 390 -9.05 -1.29 8.51
N TYR A 391 -9.52 -2.42 7.95
CA TYR A 391 -9.83 -2.55 6.53
C TYR A 391 -11.00 -1.63 6.12
N LEU A 392 -12.06 -1.62 6.92
CA LEU A 392 -13.24 -0.79 6.68
C LEU A 392 -12.93 0.70 6.86
N GLU A 393 -12.10 1.07 7.84
CA GLU A 393 -11.68 2.45 8.07
C GLU A 393 -10.90 2.98 6.86
N GLU A 394 -9.94 2.20 6.33
CA GLU A 394 -9.21 2.58 5.11
C GLU A 394 -10.16 2.74 3.90
N LEU A 395 -11.18 1.88 3.80
CA LEU A 395 -12.18 1.95 2.74
C LEU A 395 -13.03 3.22 2.84
N LEU A 396 -13.52 3.55 4.05
CA LEU A 396 -14.29 4.76 4.31
C LEU A 396 -13.47 6.03 4.00
N ASP A 397 -12.21 6.05 4.44
CA ASP A 397 -11.27 7.14 4.16
C ASP A 397 -11.03 7.33 2.64
N ILE A 398 -10.92 6.25 1.88
CA ILE A 398 -10.76 6.30 0.41
C ILE A 398 -12.04 6.76 -0.28
N ALA A 399 -13.19 6.33 0.24
CA ALA A 399 -14.50 6.65 -0.32
C ALA A 399 -15.02 8.04 0.06
N ASP A 400 -14.30 8.75 0.96
CA ASP A 400 -14.72 10.04 1.52
C ASP A 400 -16.11 9.94 2.18
N LEU A 401 -16.30 8.86 2.97
CA LEU A 401 -17.53 8.58 3.68
C LEU A 401 -17.29 8.69 5.19
N ASP A 402 -18.13 9.49 5.85
CA ASP A 402 -18.10 9.64 7.30
C ASP A 402 -18.82 8.46 7.97
N GLY A 403 -18.10 7.74 8.82
CA GLY A 403 -18.63 6.66 9.63
C GLY A 403 -17.64 6.26 10.71
N ASP A 404 -18.15 6.05 11.91
CA ASP A 404 -17.42 5.47 13.02
C ASP A 404 -17.61 3.96 13.03
N ILE A 405 -16.61 3.25 13.56
CA ILE A 405 -16.60 1.78 13.57
C ILE A 405 -16.62 1.30 15.01
N ASP A 406 -17.67 0.55 15.34
CA ASP A 406 -17.81 -0.16 16.61
C ASP A 406 -17.45 -1.64 16.41
N ILE A 407 -16.70 -2.19 17.37
CA ILE A 407 -16.29 -3.60 17.39
C ILE A 407 -16.90 -4.23 18.63
N ASP A 408 -17.50 -5.40 18.47
CA ASP A 408 -18.09 -6.19 19.56
C ASP A 408 -17.88 -7.70 19.30
N VAL A 409 -18.13 -8.53 20.31
CA VAL A 409 -18.13 -9.98 20.21
C VAL A 409 -19.53 -10.50 20.48
N ASP A 410 -20.25 -10.85 19.40
CA ASP A 410 -21.63 -11.30 19.47
C ASP A 410 -21.77 -12.80 19.15
N HIS A 411 -22.40 -13.55 20.06
CA HIS A 411 -22.66 -15.00 19.93
C HIS A 411 -21.43 -15.83 19.47
N GLY A 412 -20.24 -15.51 20.01
CA GLY A 412 -18.98 -16.20 19.68
C GLY A 412 -18.45 -15.88 18.28
N ARG A 413 -18.70 -14.67 17.78
CA ARG A 413 -18.18 -14.15 16.51
C ARG A 413 -17.80 -12.69 16.67
N ALA A 414 -16.80 -12.25 15.93
CA ALA A 414 -16.51 -10.83 15.79
C ALA A 414 -17.69 -10.15 15.07
N ALA A 415 -18.16 -9.04 15.64
CA ALA A 415 -19.19 -8.19 15.08
C ALA A 415 -18.61 -6.79 14.90
N VAL A 416 -18.81 -6.21 13.72
CA VAL A 416 -18.35 -4.85 13.40
C VAL A 416 -19.55 -4.07 12.88
N ALA A 417 -19.73 -2.84 13.35
CA ALA A 417 -20.80 -1.96 12.93
C ALA A 417 -20.24 -0.62 12.46
N ILE A 418 -20.71 -0.14 11.31
CA ILE A 418 -20.45 1.24 10.85
C ILE A 418 -21.64 2.11 11.25
N VAL A 419 -21.38 3.11 12.07
CA VAL A 419 -22.38 4.05 12.61
C VAL A 419 -22.03 5.49 12.21
N THR A 420 -23.00 6.39 12.26
CA THR A 420 -22.76 7.82 12.00
C THR A 420 -23.70 8.64 12.88
N GLU A 421 -23.17 9.70 13.49
CA GLU A 421 -23.97 10.63 14.31
C GLU A 421 -24.53 11.80 13.51
N GLU A 422 -23.97 12.10 12.32
CA GLU A 422 -24.27 13.32 11.58
C GLU A 422 -25.41 13.14 10.57
N ASP A 423 -25.27 12.21 9.62
CA ASP A 423 -26.25 11.99 8.55
C ASP A 423 -26.43 10.49 8.25
N PRO A 424 -27.54 9.86 8.71
CA PRO A 424 -27.84 8.47 8.41
C PRO A 424 -28.00 8.15 6.91
N GLU A 425 -28.30 9.15 6.07
CA GLU A 425 -28.37 8.93 4.62
C GLU A 425 -26.99 8.72 3.98
N SER A 426 -25.91 9.19 4.62
CA SER A 426 -24.54 9.05 4.13
C SER A 426 -24.11 7.58 4.01
N LEU A 427 -24.56 6.73 4.95
CA LEU A 427 -24.26 5.29 4.96
C LEU A 427 -25.11 4.47 3.99
N ARG A 428 -26.11 5.08 3.33
CA ARG A 428 -27.02 4.37 2.40
C ARG A 428 -26.27 3.75 1.23
N ALA A 429 -25.18 4.39 0.80
CA ALA A 429 -24.31 3.86 -0.26
C ALA A 429 -23.60 2.56 0.16
N LEU A 430 -23.23 2.43 1.43
CA LEU A 430 -22.57 1.24 2.00
C LEU A 430 -23.53 0.08 2.22
N VAL A 431 -24.83 0.35 2.33
CA VAL A 431 -25.87 -0.68 2.37
C VAL A 431 -26.19 -1.17 0.94
N GLY A 432 -26.37 -0.24 0.00
CA GLY A 432 -26.78 -0.56 -1.37
C GLY A 432 -28.25 -0.99 -1.48
N LYS A 433 -28.65 -1.44 -2.67
CA LYS A 433 -30.03 -1.93 -2.89
C LYS A 433 -30.21 -3.26 -2.16
N LYS A 434 -31.17 -3.34 -1.24
CA LYS A 434 -31.47 -4.55 -0.44
C LYS A 434 -30.26 -5.14 0.31
N GLY A 435 -29.26 -4.31 0.67
CA GLY A 435 -28.09 -4.78 1.42
C GLY A 435 -26.98 -5.44 0.58
N GLU A 436 -27.05 -5.38 -0.77
CA GLU A 436 -26.04 -6.01 -1.65
C GLU A 436 -24.61 -5.48 -1.41
N VAL A 437 -24.45 -4.18 -1.13
CA VAL A 437 -23.12 -3.59 -0.88
C VAL A 437 -22.64 -3.98 0.52
N LEU A 438 -23.53 -4.01 1.51
CA LEU A 438 -23.21 -4.48 2.86
C LEU A 438 -22.71 -5.92 2.86
N ASP A 439 -23.38 -6.81 2.10
CA ASP A 439 -22.95 -8.20 1.99
C ASP A 439 -21.58 -8.32 1.29
N ALA A 440 -21.32 -7.52 0.26
CA ALA A 440 -20.00 -7.46 -0.38
C ALA A 440 -18.91 -6.96 0.57
N LEU A 441 -19.18 -5.91 1.34
CA LEU A 441 -18.25 -5.36 2.34
C LEU A 441 -17.93 -6.37 3.43
N GLN A 442 -18.92 -7.16 3.87
CA GLN A 442 -18.70 -8.22 4.84
C GLN A 442 -17.75 -9.30 4.31
N GLU A 443 -17.95 -9.75 3.07
CA GLU A 443 -17.09 -10.76 2.46
C GLU A 443 -15.66 -10.24 2.24
N LEU A 444 -15.52 -8.97 1.83
CA LEU A 444 -14.21 -8.32 1.72
C LEU A 444 -13.50 -8.23 3.07
N SER A 445 -14.24 -7.89 4.13
CA SER A 445 -13.69 -7.81 5.49
C SER A 445 -13.25 -9.19 6.00
N ARG A 446 -14.04 -10.24 5.75
CA ARG A 446 -13.65 -11.63 6.06
C ARG A 446 -12.39 -12.07 5.32
N LEU A 447 -12.25 -11.67 4.05
CA LEU A 447 -11.04 -11.94 3.26
C LEU A 447 -9.83 -11.17 3.77
N ALA A 448 -10.00 -9.92 4.22
CA ALA A 448 -8.94 -9.12 4.82
C ALA A 448 -8.43 -9.78 6.12
N VAL A 449 -9.35 -10.24 6.98
CA VAL A 449 -9.01 -11.00 8.18
C VAL A 449 -8.28 -12.30 7.81
N GLN A 450 -8.81 -13.08 6.87
CA GLN A 450 -8.17 -14.33 6.43
C GLN A 450 -6.77 -14.10 5.85
N ALA A 451 -6.56 -13.00 5.13
CA ALA A 451 -5.25 -12.67 4.56
C ALA A 451 -4.20 -12.36 5.63
N LYS A 452 -4.60 -11.78 6.78
CA LYS A 452 -3.70 -11.49 7.89
C LYS A 452 -3.52 -12.67 8.84
N THR A 453 -4.60 -13.34 9.24
CA THR A 453 -4.58 -14.39 10.28
C THR A 453 -4.38 -15.80 9.72
N GLY A 454 -4.63 -16.00 8.42
CA GLY A 454 -4.65 -17.31 7.78
C GLY A 454 -5.91 -18.13 8.03
N ASN A 455 -6.78 -17.70 8.95
CA ASN A 455 -8.00 -18.40 9.36
C ASN A 455 -9.24 -17.80 8.70
N ARG A 456 -10.24 -18.62 8.39
CA ARG A 456 -11.51 -18.13 7.88
C ARG A 456 -12.30 -17.49 9.01
N SER A 457 -12.56 -16.20 8.90
CA SER A 457 -13.36 -15.46 9.87
C SER A 457 -14.86 -15.70 9.67
N ARG A 458 -15.59 -15.70 10.78
CA ARG A 458 -17.06 -15.70 10.83
C ARG A 458 -17.63 -14.31 11.13
N LEU A 459 -16.82 -13.27 10.95
CA LEU A 459 -17.15 -11.86 11.15
C LEU A 459 -18.53 -11.49 10.61
N MET A 460 -19.30 -10.73 11.37
CA MET A 460 -20.54 -10.10 10.93
C MET A 460 -20.33 -8.60 10.80
N LEU A 461 -20.84 -8.02 9.71
CA LEU A 461 -20.80 -6.57 9.48
C LEU A 461 -22.22 -6.01 9.44
N ASP A 462 -22.46 -4.92 10.16
CA ASP A 462 -23.67 -4.11 10.05
C ASP A 462 -23.34 -2.66 9.68
N VAL A 463 -24.30 -1.98 9.06
CA VAL A 463 -24.16 -0.57 8.64
C VAL A 463 -25.46 0.15 8.99
N GLY A 464 -25.35 1.18 9.83
CA GLY A 464 -26.47 2.05 10.21
C GLY A 464 -27.67 1.30 10.80
N GLY A 465 -27.46 0.14 11.45
CA GLY A 465 -28.55 -0.67 11.99
C GLY A 465 -29.37 -1.44 10.95
N TYR A 466 -28.93 -1.48 9.68
CA TYR A 466 -29.72 -2.06 8.58
C TYR A 466 -30.11 -3.51 8.83
N ARG A 467 -29.19 -4.37 9.32
CA ARG A 467 -29.51 -5.78 9.55
C ARG A 467 -30.57 -5.95 10.63
N GLN A 468 -30.52 -5.14 11.68
CA GLN A 468 -31.50 -5.20 12.76
C GLN A 468 -32.89 -4.77 12.27
N GLN A 469 -32.99 -3.62 11.60
CA GLN A 469 -34.25 -3.13 11.03
C GLN A 469 -34.83 -4.12 10.02
N ARG A 470 -33.98 -4.69 9.16
CA ARG A 470 -34.40 -5.65 8.16
C ARG A 470 -34.88 -6.97 8.77
N LYS A 471 -34.25 -7.42 9.87
CA LYS A 471 -34.69 -8.59 10.62
C LYS A 471 -36.09 -8.41 11.20
N GLU A 472 -36.39 -7.24 11.77
CA GLU A 472 -37.72 -6.90 12.29
C GLU A 472 -38.79 -6.90 11.20
N GLU A 473 -38.49 -6.28 10.05
CA GLU A 473 -39.39 -6.28 8.89
C GLU A 473 -39.67 -7.68 8.36
N LEU A 474 -38.63 -8.50 8.18
CA LEU A 474 -38.77 -9.88 7.71
C LEU A 474 -39.52 -10.76 8.70
N THR A 475 -39.35 -10.53 10.01
CA THR A 475 -40.10 -11.22 11.05
C THR A 475 -41.59 -10.93 10.92
N ARG A 476 -41.97 -9.67 10.65
CA ARG A 476 -43.38 -9.29 10.38
C ARG A 476 -43.90 -9.99 9.12
N ILE A 477 -43.15 -9.96 8.02
CA ILE A 477 -43.53 -10.62 6.77
C ILE A 477 -43.69 -12.14 6.96
N ALA A 478 -42.78 -12.77 7.70
CA ALA A 478 -42.83 -14.18 8.03
C ALA A 478 -44.09 -14.50 8.86
N ASN A 479 -44.38 -13.71 9.90
CA ASN A 479 -45.59 -13.87 10.71
C ASN A 479 -46.88 -13.72 9.91
N GLU A 480 -46.96 -12.76 8.99
CA GLU A 480 -48.11 -12.62 8.08
C GLU A 480 -48.28 -13.85 7.18
N ALA A 481 -47.18 -14.40 6.65
CA ALA A 481 -47.22 -15.63 5.86
C ALA A 481 -47.63 -16.85 6.69
N ILE A 482 -47.12 -16.96 7.92
CA ILE A 482 -47.49 -18.02 8.88
C ILE A 482 -48.99 -17.97 9.18
N GLU A 483 -49.55 -16.78 9.45
CA GLU A 483 -50.98 -16.62 9.71
C GLU A 483 -51.84 -17.00 8.49
N ARG A 484 -51.42 -16.64 7.28
CA ARG A 484 -52.11 -17.04 6.05
C ARG A 484 -52.12 -18.55 5.87
N VAL A 485 -51.00 -19.22 6.13
CA VAL A 485 -50.91 -20.68 6.09
C VAL A 485 -51.80 -21.33 7.15
N LYS A 486 -51.77 -20.82 8.39
CA LYS A 486 -52.65 -21.28 9.47
C LYS A 486 -54.14 -21.08 9.17
N ASN A 487 -54.48 -20.05 8.40
CA ASN A 487 -55.84 -19.76 7.96
C ASN A 487 -56.29 -20.56 6.72
N GLY A 488 -55.50 -21.55 6.29
CA GLY A 488 -55.89 -22.53 5.27
C GLY A 488 -55.26 -22.34 3.89
N GLU A 489 -54.31 -21.41 3.72
CA GLU A 489 -53.49 -21.38 2.51
C GLU A 489 -52.43 -22.49 2.56
N GLU A 490 -52.46 -23.44 1.61
CA GLU A 490 -51.49 -24.56 1.58
C GLU A 490 -50.04 -24.08 1.43
N ARG A 491 -49.82 -22.95 0.74
CA ARG A 491 -48.50 -22.47 0.35
C ARG A 491 -48.46 -20.96 0.15
N VAL A 492 -47.55 -20.28 0.85
CA VAL A 492 -47.32 -18.84 0.69
C VAL A 492 -45.88 -18.59 0.22
N ALA A 493 -45.73 -18.06 -1.00
CA ALA A 493 -44.44 -17.65 -1.55
C ALA A 493 -44.15 -16.18 -1.23
N LEU A 494 -42.98 -15.90 -0.68
CA LEU A 494 -42.51 -14.54 -0.38
C LEU A 494 -41.76 -13.93 -1.58
N THR A 495 -41.46 -12.64 -1.48
CA THR A 495 -40.63 -11.94 -2.45
C THR A 495 -39.18 -12.44 -2.47
N ALA A 496 -38.50 -12.30 -3.60
CA ALA A 496 -37.08 -12.60 -3.73
C ALA A 496 -36.22 -11.84 -2.71
N MET A 497 -35.36 -12.58 -2.02
CA MET A 497 -34.59 -12.12 -0.87
C MET A 497 -33.23 -12.83 -0.79
N ASN A 498 -32.23 -12.18 -0.19
CA ASN A 498 -30.85 -12.67 -0.15
C ASN A 498 -30.66 -13.84 0.87
N PRO A 499 -29.50 -14.52 0.90
CA PRO A 499 -29.26 -15.65 1.82
C PRO A 499 -29.49 -15.34 3.31
N PHE A 500 -29.09 -14.15 3.78
CA PHE A 500 -29.30 -13.71 5.17
C PHE A 500 -30.80 -13.55 5.48
N GLU A 501 -31.53 -12.87 4.60
CA GLU A 501 -32.97 -12.64 4.75
C GLU A 501 -33.75 -13.96 4.76
N ARG A 502 -33.40 -14.90 3.86
CA ARG A 502 -34.01 -16.24 3.84
C ARG A 502 -33.82 -16.96 5.16
N LYS A 503 -32.62 -16.89 5.74
CA LYS A 503 -32.33 -17.54 7.01
C LYS A 503 -33.21 -16.99 8.13
N VAL A 504 -33.35 -15.67 8.24
CA VAL A 504 -34.22 -15.04 9.24
C VAL A 504 -35.66 -15.55 9.12
N VAL A 505 -36.19 -15.62 7.90
CA VAL A 505 -37.55 -16.13 7.67
C VAL A 505 -37.66 -17.62 8.03
N HIS A 506 -36.68 -18.44 7.63
CA HIS A 506 -36.65 -19.86 7.99
C HIS A 506 -36.67 -20.09 9.50
N ASP A 507 -35.84 -19.33 10.24
CA ASP A 507 -35.76 -19.43 11.70
C ASP A 507 -37.12 -19.08 12.34
N VAL A 508 -37.76 -17.97 11.92
CA VAL A 508 -39.09 -17.54 12.42
C VAL A 508 -40.20 -18.55 12.08
N VAL A 509 -40.18 -19.12 10.87
CA VAL A 509 -41.16 -20.12 10.44
C VAL A 509 -41.00 -21.43 11.22
N ALA A 510 -39.76 -21.85 11.44
CA ALA A 510 -39.44 -23.04 12.22
C ALA A 510 -39.89 -22.87 13.69
N ASP A 511 -39.66 -21.71 14.29
CA ASP A 511 -40.10 -21.37 15.66
C ASP A 511 -41.64 -21.43 15.79
N ALA A 512 -42.36 -21.14 14.70
CA ALA A 512 -43.82 -21.26 14.63
C ALA A 512 -44.33 -22.69 14.34
N GLY A 513 -43.43 -23.68 14.22
CA GLY A 513 -43.75 -25.09 13.95
C GLY A 513 -44.18 -25.37 12.51
N LEU A 514 -43.87 -24.48 11.57
CA LEU A 514 -44.17 -24.65 10.14
C LEU A 514 -42.92 -25.03 9.36
N VAL A 515 -43.11 -25.46 8.11
CA VAL A 515 -42.03 -25.84 7.21
C VAL A 515 -41.80 -24.74 6.19
N SER A 516 -40.54 -24.48 5.85
CA SER A 516 -40.18 -23.53 4.80
C SER A 516 -39.08 -24.04 3.89
N ASP A 517 -39.22 -23.77 2.59
CA ASP A 517 -38.27 -24.12 1.54
C ASP A 517 -37.78 -22.86 0.79
N SER A 518 -36.52 -22.85 0.36
CA SER A 518 -35.96 -21.79 -0.48
C SER A 518 -35.99 -22.20 -1.96
N GLU A 519 -36.92 -21.65 -2.74
CA GLU A 519 -37.14 -21.97 -4.15
C GLU A 519 -36.59 -20.91 -5.13
N GLY A 520 -36.23 -21.35 -6.33
CA GLY A 520 -35.68 -20.51 -7.40
C GLY A 520 -34.15 -20.40 -7.42
N THR A 521 -33.62 -19.61 -8.36
CA THR A 521 -32.19 -19.31 -8.50
C THR A 521 -31.93 -17.83 -8.24
N GLU A 522 -30.73 -17.49 -7.79
CA GLU A 522 -30.36 -16.08 -7.60
C GLU A 522 -30.43 -15.32 -8.93
N PRO A 523 -30.94 -14.07 -8.96
CA PRO A 523 -31.36 -13.23 -7.82
C PRO A 523 -32.83 -13.39 -7.38
N ASN A 524 -33.60 -14.28 -8.02
CA ASN A 524 -35.05 -14.43 -7.81
C ASN A 524 -35.42 -15.51 -6.76
N ARG A 525 -34.44 -15.98 -6.00
CA ARG A 525 -34.63 -17.03 -5.00
C ARG A 525 -35.37 -16.47 -3.78
N HIS A 526 -36.39 -17.19 -3.31
CA HIS A 526 -37.32 -16.74 -2.28
C HIS A 526 -37.72 -17.88 -1.33
N VAL A 527 -38.28 -17.54 -0.17
CA VAL A 527 -38.79 -18.53 0.79
C VAL A 527 -40.27 -18.80 0.53
N VAL A 528 -40.63 -20.06 0.66
CA VAL A 528 -41.99 -20.57 0.57
C VAL A 528 -42.33 -21.21 1.91
N VAL A 529 -43.42 -20.75 2.53
CA VAL A 529 -43.93 -21.25 3.81
C VAL A 529 -45.09 -22.22 3.55
N ARG A 530 -45.12 -23.34 4.28
CA ARG A 530 -46.14 -24.40 4.15
C ARG A 530 -46.53 -24.94 5.53
N SER A 531 -47.72 -25.52 5.63
CA SER A 531 -48.13 -26.28 6.81
C SER A 531 -47.19 -27.48 7.00
N GLY A 532 -46.68 -27.70 8.21
CA GLY A 532 -45.96 -28.94 8.53
C GLY A 532 -46.91 -30.14 8.40
N GLU A 533 -46.41 -31.25 7.86
CA GLU A 533 -47.13 -32.54 7.87
C GLU A 533 -47.31 -33.10 9.28
#